data_AF-A0AAE3GFB6-F1
#
_entry.id   AF-A0AAE3GFB6-F1
#
_cell.length_a   1.000
_cell.length_b   1.000
_cell.length_c   1.000
_cell.angle_alpha   90.00
_cell.angle_beta   90.00
_cell.angle_gamma   90.00
#
_symmetry.space_group_name_H-M   'P 1'
#
loop_
_entity.id
_entity.type
_entity.pdbx_description
1 polymer ?
#
loop_
_entity_poly.entity_id
_entity_poly.type
_entity_poly.pdbx_seq_one_letter_code
_entity_poly.pdbx_strand_id
1 'polypeptide(L)'
;MPRKEQVLRLVAAGHSYQEAGAELGVPPGLAYLIATGLPADGSDNGSGDQWRRAGLVQPHAQRLVNPHHVNPVRREDVLDWVRDRAAADPQLRHAARRRASAVAGVGPPIEPGD
;
A
#
# COMPACT_ATOMS: atom_id res chain seq x y z
N MET A 1 -4.36 28.33 -11.51
CA MET A 1 -4.01 27.13 -10.73
C MET A 1 -2.72 27.41 -9.96
N PRO A 2 -2.66 27.18 -8.64
CA PRO A 2 -1.45 27.45 -7.85
C PRO A 2 -0.29 26.51 -8.22
N ARG A 3 0.94 27.01 -8.10
CA ARG A 3 2.17 26.27 -8.38
C ARG A 3 2.63 25.50 -7.15
N LYS A 4 3.41 24.44 -7.39
CA LYS A 4 3.98 23.58 -6.34
C LYS A 4 4.77 24.38 -5.30
N GLU A 5 5.57 25.35 -5.73
CA GLU A 5 6.39 26.17 -4.84
C GLU A 5 5.53 27.05 -3.92
N GLN A 6 4.34 27.47 -4.38
CA GLN A 6 3.43 28.28 -3.57
C GLN A 6 2.84 27.45 -2.43
N VAL A 7 2.40 26.21 -2.73
CA VAL A 7 1.87 25.30 -1.70
C VAL A 7 2.97 24.88 -0.73
N LEU A 8 4.17 24.54 -1.23
CA LEU A 8 5.28 24.13 -0.38
C LEU A 8 5.72 25.23 0.59
N ARG A 9 5.68 26.51 0.19
CA ARG A 9 5.98 27.62 1.10
C ARG A 9 5.00 27.73 2.26
N LEU A 10 3.70 27.58 1.99
CA LEU A 10 2.67 27.62 3.04
C LEU A 10 2.82 26.43 4.01
N VAL A 11 3.04 25.23 3.47
CA VAL A 11 3.28 24.03 4.30
C VAL A 11 4.56 24.18 5.12
N ALA A 12 5.64 24.72 4.55
CA ALA A 12 6.88 24.99 5.27
C ALA A 12 6.71 26.07 6.37
N ALA A 13 5.78 27.01 6.19
CA ALA A 13 5.39 27.98 7.19
C ALA A 13 4.43 27.42 8.27
N GLY A 14 4.08 26.13 8.19
CA GLY A 14 3.27 25.44 9.20
C GLY A 14 1.78 25.36 8.88
N HIS A 15 1.32 25.85 7.73
CA HIS A 15 -0.08 25.74 7.34
C HIS A 15 -0.44 24.31 6.95
N SER A 16 -1.62 23.87 7.39
CA SER A 16 -2.27 22.66 6.89
C SER A 16 -2.66 22.81 5.42
N TYR A 17 -2.93 21.70 4.74
CA TYR A 17 -3.45 21.73 3.37
C TYR A 17 -4.84 22.36 3.24
N GLN A 18 -5.60 22.40 4.34
CA GLN A 18 -6.89 23.09 4.39
C GLN A 18 -6.69 24.60 4.41
N GLU A 19 -5.77 25.09 5.23
CA GLU A 19 -5.42 26.52 5.28
C GLU A 19 -4.75 26.97 3.98
N ALA A 20 -3.79 26.19 3.46
CA ALA A 20 -3.14 26.49 2.19
C ALA A 20 -4.11 26.47 1.00
N GLY A 21 -5.08 25.55 1.00
CA GLY A 21 -6.14 25.51 -0.01
C GLY A 21 -7.06 26.74 0.06
N ALA A 22 -7.47 27.13 1.26
CA ALA A 22 -8.29 28.33 1.48
C ALA A 22 -7.55 29.61 1.03
N GLU A 23 -6.26 29.73 1.33
CA GLU A 23 -5.46 30.89 0.95
C GLU A 23 -5.21 30.97 -0.57
N LEU A 24 -5.06 29.84 -1.23
CA LEU A 24 -4.80 29.76 -2.67
C LEU A 24 -6.07 29.60 -3.53
N GLY A 25 -7.25 29.55 -2.91
CA GLY A 25 -8.54 29.41 -3.60
C GLY A 25 -8.72 28.06 -4.30
N VAL A 26 -8.19 26.97 -3.73
CA VAL A 26 -8.32 25.60 -4.26
C VAL A 26 -8.78 24.60 -3.21
N PRO A 27 -9.42 23.48 -3.61
CA PRO A 27 -9.75 22.42 -2.68
C PRO A 27 -8.51 21.87 -1.96
N PRO A 28 -8.62 21.48 -0.68
CA PRO A 28 -7.50 20.97 0.12
C PRO A 28 -6.84 19.72 -0.49
N GLY A 29 -7.63 18.80 -1.03
CA GLY A 29 -7.11 17.62 -1.73
C GLY A 29 -6.29 17.98 -2.97
N LEU A 30 -6.64 19.10 -3.64
CA LEU A 30 -5.87 19.61 -4.77
C LEU A 30 -4.57 20.28 -4.32
N ALA A 31 -4.57 21.01 -3.21
CA ALA A 31 -3.34 21.53 -2.61
C ALA A 31 -2.39 20.39 -2.20
N TYR A 32 -2.92 19.32 -1.59
CA TYR A 32 -2.15 18.11 -1.27
C TYR A 32 -1.54 17.47 -2.52
N LEU A 33 -2.36 17.27 -3.57
CA LEU A 33 -1.91 16.68 -4.83
C LEU A 33 -0.82 17.52 -5.50
N ILE A 34 -0.97 18.85 -5.54
CA ILE A 34 0.03 19.77 -6.10
C ILE A 34 1.37 19.69 -5.35
N ALA A 35 1.32 19.62 -4.01
CA ALA A 35 2.53 19.57 -3.20
C ALA A 35 3.26 18.22 -3.31
N THR A 36 2.51 17.12 -3.22
CA THR A 36 3.08 15.78 -3.02
C THR A 36 3.17 14.96 -4.31
N GLY A 37 2.38 15.32 -5.33
CA GLY A 37 2.16 14.50 -6.51
C GLY A 37 1.29 13.26 -6.25
N LEU A 38 0.69 13.14 -5.06
CA LEU A 38 -0.12 11.99 -4.63
C LEU A 38 -1.57 12.39 -4.39
N PRO A 39 -2.54 11.52 -4.72
CA PRO A 39 -3.93 11.76 -4.35
C PRO A 39 -4.10 11.64 -2.83
N ALA A 40 -4.95 12.49 -2.26
CA ALA A 40 -5.17 12.56 -0.81
C ALA A 40 -6.03 11.41 -0.25
N ASP A 41 -6.64 10.60 -1.11
CA ASP A 41 -7.50 9.47 -0.76
C ASP A 41 -6.75 8.15 -0.54
N GLY A 42 -5.43 8.13 -0.74
CA GLY A 42 -4.61 6.93 -0.58
C GLY A 42 -4.82 5.89 -1.69
N SER A 43 -5.42 6.27 -2.82
CA SER A 43 -5.59 5.37 -3.98
C SER A 43 -4.28 4.99 -4.66
N ASP A 44 -3.19 5.71 -4.39
CA ASP A 44 -1.85 5.36 -4.87
C ASP A 44 -1.14 4.43 -3.88
N ASN A 45 -1.01 3.17 -4.27
CA ASN A 45 -0.34 2.09 -3.57
C ASN A 45 1.19 2.20 -3.77
N GLY A 46 1.77 3.23 -3.14
CA GLY A 46 3.17 3.59 -3.31
C GLY A 46 4.18 2.76 -2.49
N SER A 47 5.25 2.33 -3.16
CA SER A 47 6.45 1.75 -2.55
C SER A 47 7.16 2.73 -1.60
N GLY A 48 7.97 2.23 -0.65
CA GLY A 48 8.57 3.00 0.45
C GLY A 48 9.26 4.33 0.09
N ASP A 49 9.77 4.48 -1.14
CA ASP A 49 10.44 5.69 -1.61
C ASP A 49 9.48 6.86 -1.88
N GLN A 50 8.20 6.56 -2.05
CA GLN A 50 7.13 7.53 -2.26
C GLN A 50 6.88 8.42 -1.04
N TRP A 51 7.24 7.93 0.14
CA TRP A 51 7.08 8.61 1.42
C TRP A 51 8.18 9.62 1.75
N ARG A 52 9.21 9.74 0.90
CA ARG A 52 10.31 10.73 1.07
C ARG A 52 10.13 12.00 0.23
N ARG A 53 8.96 12.21 -0.38
CA ARG A 53 8.69 13.36 -1.26
C ARG A 53 8.50 14.66 -0.47
N ALA A 54 9.04 15.74 -1.03
CA ALA A 54 8.81 17.10 -0.53
C ALA A 54 7.32 17.42 -0.46
N GLY A 55 6.89 18.04 0.63
CA GLY A 55 5.50 18.37 0.90
C GLY A 55 4.82 17.42 1.87
N LEU A 56 5.22 16.15 1.95
CA LEU A 56 4.66 15.23 2.95
C LEU A 56 4.98 15.73 4.36
N VAL A 57 3.95 16.10 5.11
CA VAL A 57 4.08 16.39 6.54
C VAL A 57 4.40 15.06 7.21
N GLN A 58 5.59 14.96 7.82
CA GLN A 58 6.01 13.72 8.46
C GLN A 58 4.95 13.30 9.47
N PRO A 59 4.43 12.07 9.39
CA PRO A 59 3.30 11.68 10.18
C PRO A 59 3.78 11.29 11.58
N HIS A 60 4.12 12.27 12.41
CA HIS A 60 4.35 12.04 13.83
C HIS A 60 3.09 11.43 14.49
N ALA A 61 1.90 11.81 14.02
CA ALA A 61 0.63 11.25 14.46
C ALA A 61 0.35 9.84 13.93
N GLN A 62 0.71 9.49 12.68
CA GLN A 62 0.50 8.11 12.22
C GLN A 62 1.47 7.14 12.87
N ARG A 63 2.61 7.58 13.42
CA ARG A 63 3.47 6.68 14.20
C ARG A 63 2.79 6.14 15.46
N LEU A 64 1.78 6.84 15.98
CA LEU A 64 1.00 6.44 17.16
C LEU A 64 -0.23 5.59 16.80
N VAL A 65 -0.83 5.79 15.63
CA VAL A 65 -2.07 5.10 15.21
C VAL A 65 -1.80 3.97 14.21
N ASN A 66 -0.66 4.03 13.52
CA ASN A 66 -0.18 3.08 12.52
C ASN A 66 1.32 2.81 12.75
N PRO A 67 1.69 2.14 13.86
CA PRO A 67 3.08 1.75 14.10
C PRO A 67 3.61 0.96 12.90
N HIS A 68 4.92 1.06 12.62
CA HIS A 68 5.56 0.27 11.57
C HIS A 68 5.06 -1.17 11.62
N HIS A 69 4.42 -1.63 10.55
CA HIS A 69 3.95 -3.00 10.42
C HIS A 69 5.18 -3.92 10.45
N VAL A 70 5.54 -4.38 11.65
CA VAL A 70 6.39 -5.55 11.80
C VAL A 70 5.49 -6.71 11.43
N ASN A 71 5.75 -7.34 10.29
CA ASN A 71 5.09 -8.60 9.93
C ASN A 71 5.41 -9.58 11.07
N PRO A 72 4.43 -9.93 11.93
CA PRO A 72 4.73 -10.72 13.10
C PRO A 72 5.21 -12.07 12.60
N VAL A 73 6.35 -12.48 13.14
CA VAL A 73 6.99 -13.79 12.95
C VAL A 73 5.93 -14.84 12.72
N ARG A 74 6.03 -15.55 11.58
CA ARG A 74 5.14 -16.64 11.17
C ARG A 74 4.71 -17.47 12.38
N ARG A 75 3.48 -17.27 12.87
CA ARG A 75 2.95 -18.03 13.99
C ARG A 75 2.25 -19.27 13.47
N GLU A 76 2.70 -20.44 13.92
CA GLU A 76 2.17 -21.71 13.42
C GLU A 76 0.69 -21.90 13.77
N ASP A 77 0.24 -21.39 14.92
CA ASP A 77 -1.18 -21.43 15.34
C ASP A 77 -2.11 -20.70 14.36
N VAL A 78 -1.69 -19.55 13.83
CA VAL A 78 -2.43 -18.82 12.80
C VAL A 78 -2.45 -19.59 11.49
N LEU A 79 -1.33 -20.22 11.12
CA LEU A 79 -1.27 -21.03 9.89
C LEU A 79 -2.14 -22.28 9.98
N ASP A 80 -2.17 -22.93 11.14
CA ASP A 80 -3.03 -24.08 11.40
C ASP A 80 -4.50 -23.67 11.31
N TRP A 81 -4.88 -22.56 11.96
CA TRP A 81 -6.24 -22.03 11.83
C TRP A 81 -6.62 -21.69 10.38
N VAL A 82 -5.71 -21.09 9.60
CA VAL A 82 -5.96 -20.80 8.17
C VAL A 82 -6.11 -22.08 7.36
N ARG A 83 -5.29 -23.12 7.62
CA ARG A 83 -5.39 -24.42 6.94
C ARG A 83 -6.72 -25.10 7.25
N ASP A 84 -7.13 -25.11 8.52
CA ASP A 84 -8.40 -25.69 8.95
C ASP A 84 -9.60 -24.98 8.30
N ARG A 85 -9.57 -23.64 8.26
CA ARG A 85 -10.60 -22.85 7.61
C ARG A 85 -10.66 -23.12 6.10
N ALA A 86 -9.50 -23.21 5.44
CA ALA A 86 -9.42 -23.52 4.02
C ALA A 86 -9.93 -24.94 3.70
N ALA A 87 -9.71 -25.90 4.61
CA ALA A 87 -10.23 -27.25 4.48
C ALA A 87 -11.76 -27.31 4.66
N ALA A 88 -12.33 -26.47 5.54
CA ALA A 88 -13.78 -26.41 5.76
C ALA A 88 -14.54 -25.71 4.62
N ASP A 89 -13.89 -24.79 3.88
CA ASP A 89 -14.52 -23.99 2.83
C ASP A 89 -14.63 -24.74 1.48
N PRO A 90 -15.83 -24.96 0.92
CA PRO A 90 -16.01 -25.65 -0.36
C PRO A 90 -15.35 -24.95 -1.57
N GLN A 91 -15.36 -23.62 -1.61
CA GLN A 91 -14.78 -22.83 -2.69
C GLN A 91 -13.25 -22.91 -2.65
N LEU A 92 -12.66 -22.83 -1.46
CA LEU A 92 -11.21 -22.98 -1.29
C LEU A 92 -10.74 -24.40 -1.59
N ARG A 93 -11.51 -25.43 -1.19
CA ARG A 93 -11.22 -26.82 -1.60
C ARG A 93 -11.26 -27.01 -3.12
N HIS A 94 -12.22 -26.39 -3.81
CA HIS A 94 -12.30 -26.45 -5.26
C HIS A 94 -11.08 -25.78 -5.92
N ALA A 95 -10.67 -24.61 -5.43
CA ALA A 95 -9.48 -23.91 -5.90
C ALA A 95 -8.19 -24.72 -5.66
N ALA A 96 -8.06 -25.37 -4.50
CA ALA A 96 -6.91 -26.22 -4.17
C ALA A 96 -6.78 -27.43 -5.13
N ARG A 97 -7.89 -28.09 -5.46
CA ARG A 97 -7.91 -29.20 -6.44
C ARG A 97 -7.47 -28.74 -7.82
N ARG A 98 -7.98 -27.59 -8.30
CA ARG A 98 -7.56 -27.01 -9.58
C ARG A 98 -6.06 -26.74 -9.64
N ARG A 99 -5.48 -26.24 -8.53
CA ARG A 99 -4.04 -26.01 -8.43
C ARG A 99 -3.25 -27.33 -8.44
N ALA A 100 -3.69 -28.35 -7.70
CA ALA A 100 -3.02 -29.65 -7.69
C ALA A 100 -3.00 -30.30 -9.09
N SER A 101 -4.12 -30.21 -9.83
CA SER A 101 -4.20 -30.70 -11.21
C SER A 101 -3.30 -29.91 -12.18
N ALA A 102 -3.09 -28.62 -11.96
CA ALA A 102 -2.15 -27.82 -12.76
C ALA A 102 -0.68 -28.14 -12.46
N VAL A 103 -0.34 -28.46 -11.20
CA VAL A 103 1.02 -28.85 -10.79
C VAL A 103 1.37 -30.28 -11.23
N ALA A 104 0.41 -31.19 -11.26
CA ALA A 104 0.60 -32.54 -11.79
C ALA A 104 0.77 -32.61 -13.32
N GLY A 105 0.65 -31.48 -14.03
CA GLY A 105 0.68 -31.37 -15.49
C GLY A 105 2.00 -30.86 -16.11
N VAL A 106 3.13 -30.85 -15.39
CA VAL A 106 4.45 -30.43 -15.90
C VAL A 106 5.49 -31.47 -15.45
N GLY A 107 6.26 -32.21 -16.26
CA GLY A 107 6.43 -32.42 -17.71
C GLY A 107 7.32 -33.69 -17.90
N PRO A 108 7.49 -34.27 -19.11
CA PRO A 108 8.24 -35.52 -19.30
C PRO A 108 9.73 -35.41 -18.90
N PRO A 109 10.41 -36.54 -18.60
CA PRO A 109 11.82 -36.52 -18.21
C PRO A 109 12.67 -35.95 -19.34
N ILE A 110 13.61 -35.05 -19.00
CA ILE A 110 14.65 -34.60 -19.92
C ILE A 110 15.66 -35.74 -20.01
N GLU A 111 15.65 -36.47 -21.13
CA GLU A 111 16.69 -37.45 -21.47
C GLU A 111 18.04 -36.73 -21.60
N PRO A 112 19.14 -37.28 -21.05
CA PRO A 112 20.47 -36.70 -21.21
C PRO A 112 20.95 -36.89 -22.65
N GLY A 113 21.30 -35.79 -23.33
CA GLY A 113 21.85 -35.82 -24.69
C GLY A 113 23.31 -36.25 -24.72
N ASP A 114 23.63 -37.10 -25.71
CA ASP A 114 24.98 -37.49 -26.16
C ASP A 114 25.79 -36.28 -26.69
#